data_AF-E9RTN4-F1
#
_entry.id   AF-E9RTN4-F1
#
_cell.length_a   1.000
_cell.length_b   1.000
_cell.length_c   1.000
_cell.angle_alpha   90.00
_cell.angle_beta   90.00
_cell.angle_gamma   90.00
#
_symmetry.space_group_name_H-M   'P 1'
#
loop_
_entity.id
_entity.type
_entity.pdbx_description
1 polymer ?
#
loop_
_entity_poly.entity_id
_entity_poly.type
_entity_poly.pdbx_seq_one_letter_code
_entity_poly.pdbx_strand_id
1 'polypeptide(L)'
;MTEVEKKEWDELYTYVKKEILFYDDKQNLSSFICTKLKGIRTGKFIENRNIKSQAEYPYKTILYTFQICRPKILAALSGKTFESEAQKINYICAIVKNNINEVYEMVKRKEKNDEKVANMDTDILTHKSAHYRTKTKELKNDKLKNLW
;
A
#
# COMPACT_ATOMS: atom_id res chain seq x y z
N MET A 1 22.39 -0.19 -5.38
CA MET A 1 21.09 0.50 -5.38
C MET A 1 21.18 1.68 -6.32
N THR A 2 20.20 1.83 -7.20
CA THR A 2 20.04 3.02 -8.05
C THR A 2 19.66 4.23 -7.19
N GLU A 3 19.74 5.45 -7.74
CA GLU A 3 19.31 6.67 -7.03
C GLU A 3 17.84 6.62 -6.62
N VAL A 4 16.98 6.05 -7.48
CA VAL A 4 15.56 5.84 -7.18
C VAL A 4 15.40 4.90 -5.98
N GLU A 5 16.12 3.77 -5.98
CA GLU A 5 16.05 2.82 -4.88
C GLU A 5 16.56 3.39 -3.57
N LYS A 6 17.59 4.26 -3.59
CA LYS A 6 18.08 4.97 -2.40
C LYS A 6 16.99 5.84 -1.81
N LYS A 7 16.32 6.64 -2.65
CA LYS A 7 15.21 7.49 -2.20
C LYS A 7 14.07 6.67 -1.60
N GLU A 8 13.64 5.59 -2.28
CA GLU A 8 12.58 4.72 -1.76
C GLU A 8 12.98 4.03 -0.44
N TRP A 9 14.26 3.65 -0.32
CA TRP A 9 14.79 3.10 0.91
C TRP A 9 14.80 4.13 2.04
N ASP A 10 15.20 5.37 1.78
CA ASP A 10 15.22 6.44 2.78
C ASP A 10 13.82 6.81 3.26
N GLU A 11 12.83 6.79 2.36
CA GLU A 11 11.40 6.95 2.70
C GLU A 11 10.92 5.80 3.60
N LEU A 12 11.23 4.55 3.23
CA LEU A 12 10.91 3.37 4.05
C LEU A 12 11.57 3.44 5.43
N TYR A 13 12.86 3.78 5.47
CA TYR A 13 13.66 3.88 6.69
C TYR A 13 13.05 4.92 7.63
N THR A 14 12.79 6.13 7.11
CA THR A 14 12.20 7.23 7.88
C THR A 14 10.83 6.86 8.41
N TYR A 15 9.99 6.25 7.57
CA TYR A 15 8.65 5.83 7.97
C TYR A 15 8.69 4.78 9.09
N VAL A 16 9.49 3.72 8.96
CA VAL A 16 9.61 2.69 10.01
C VAL A 16 10.16 3.29 11.30
N LYS A 17 11.16 4.17 11.21
CA LYS A 17 11.75 4.87 12.36
C LYS A 17 10.70 5.67 13.13
N LYS A 18 9.96 6.56 12.45
CA LYS A 18 9.08 7.54 13.10
C LYS A 18 7.67 7.01 13.36
N GLU A 19 7.07 6.30 12.41
CA GLU A 19 5.65 5.93 12.46
C GLU A 19 5.37 4.54 13.04
N ILE A 20 6.37 3.67 13.10
CA ILE A 20 6.22 2.29 13.59
C ILE A 20 6.95 2.10 14.92
N LEU A 21 8.19 2.57 15.00
CA LEU A 21 9.01 2.42 16.21
C LEU A 21 8.99 3.65 17.11
N PHE A 22 8.50 4.79 16.62
CA PHE A 22 8.41 6.05 17.34
C PHE A 22 9.76 6.50 17.92
N TYR A 23 10.84 6.24 17.18
CA TYR A 23 12.17 6.70 17.54
C TYR A 23 12.29 8.22 17.33
N ASP A 24 13.06 8.86 18.19
CA ASP A 24 13.42 10.27 18.04
C ASP A 24 14.50 10.48 16.95
N ASP A 25 14.84 11.74 16.70
CA ASP A 25 15.86 12.08 15.70
C ASP A 25 17.28 11.62 16.09
N LYS A 26 17.55 11.36 17.38
CA LYS A 26 18.85 10.91 17.90
C LYS A 26 19.03 9.39 17.79
N GLN A 27 17.93 8.64 17.72
CA GLN A 27 17.94 7.19 17.56
C GLN A 27 18.05 6.78 16.09
N ASN A 28 18.70 5.66 15.80
CA ASN A 28 18.80 5.11 14.44
C ASN A 28 18.29 3.66 14.42
N LEU A 29 17.82 3.21 13.26
CA LEU A 29 17.47 1.80 13.09
C LEU A 29 18.75 0.97 13.21
N SER A 30 18.71 -0.06 14.05
CA SER A 30 19.83 -0.99 14.18
C SER A 30 20.07 -1.74 12.87
N SER A 31 21.31 -2.21 12.68
CA SER A 31 21.69 -3.01 11.50
C SER A 31 20.77 -4.24 11.32
N PHE A 32 20.32 -4.83 12.43
CA PHE A 32 19.35 -5.93 12.41
C PHE A 32 18.04 -5.54 11.73
N ILE A 33 17.46 -4.39 12.09
CA ILE A 33 16.21 -3.88 11.50
C ILE A 33 16.42 -3.62 10.01
N CYS A 34 17.51 -2.94 9.63
CA CYS A 34 17.82 -2.67 8.24
C CYS A 34 17.93 -3.96 7.41
N THR A 35 18.59 -4.99 7.96
CA THR A 35 18.76 -6.29 7.29
C THR A 35 17.45 -7.06 7.20
N LYS A 36 16.54 -6.88 8.17
CA LYS A 36 15.17 -7.42 8.13
C LYS A 36 14.34 -6.80 7.01
N LEU A 37 14.34 -5.47 6.91
CA LEU A 37 13.62 -4.76 5.85
C LEU A 37 14.14 -5.15 4.46
N LYS A 38 15.46 -5.26 4.29
CA LYS A 38 16.08 -5.78 3.06
C LYS A 38 15.72 -7.25 2.79
N GLY A 39 15.60 -8.06 3.84
CA GLY A 39 15.16 -9.45 3.72
C GLY A 39 13.72 -9.58 3.19
N ILE A 40 12.83 -8.65 3.56
CA ILE A 40 11.45 -8.62 3.03
C ILE A 40 11.47 -8.43 1.50
N ARG A 41 12.30 -7.51 0.98
CA ARG A 41 12.47 -7.31 -0.47
C ARG A 41 12.80 -8.61 -1.20
N THR A 42 13.69 -9.42 -0.64
CA THR A 42 14.15 -10.66 -1.28
C THR A 42 13.31 -11.89 -0.94
N GLY A 43 12.23 -11.73 -0.16
CA GLY A 43 11.39 -12.83 0.33
C GLY A 43 12.01 -13.66 1.47
N LYS A 44 13.17 -13.24 1.99
CA LYS A 44 13.92 -13.93 3.05
C LYS A 44 13.43 -13.53 4.44
N PHE A 45 13.85 -14.28 5.46
CA PHE A 45 13.62 -13.88 6.86
C PHE A 45 14.57 -12.76 7.31
N ILE A 46 15.78 -12.74 6.77
CA ILE A 46 16.82 -11.74 6.96
C ILE A 46 17.66 -11.71 5.69
N GLU A 47 18.15 -10.55 5.28
CA GLU A 47 19.03 -10.50 4.12
C GLU A 47 20.36 -11.22 4.40
N ASN A 48 20.69 -12.19 3.55
CA ASN A 48 21.89 -13.00 3.66
C ASN A 48 22.29 -13.50 2.27
N ARG A 49 23.58 -13.37 1.94
CA ARG A 49 24.18 -13.82 0.67
C ARG A 49 24.11 -15.34 0.49
N ASN A 50 24.09 -16.09 1.59
CA ASN A 50 24.08 -17.55 1.57
C ASN A 50 22.70 -18.16 1.31
N ILE A 51 21.64 -17.33 1.30
CA ILE A 51 20.26 -17.78 1.10
C ILE A 51 19.78 -17.27 -0.25
N LYS A 52 19.22 -18.15 -1.08
CA LYS A 52 18.66 -17.78 -2.39
C LYS A 52 17.44 -16.89 -2.23
N SER A 53 17.39 -15.78 -2.98
CA SER A 53 16.23 -14.88 -3.02
C SER A 53 15.00 -15.60 -3.58
N GLN A 54 13.85 -15.38 -2.95
CA GLN A 54 12.56 -15.96 -3.31
C GLN A 54 11.63 -14.96 -4.01
N ALA A 55 11.93 -13.66 -3.88
CA ALA A 55 11.16 -12.58 -4.46
C ALA A 55 12.08 -11.37 -4.73
N GLU A 56 11.53 -10.35 -5.38
CA GLU A 56 12.17 -9.06 -5.57
C GLU A 56 11.12 -7.94 -5.58
N TYR A 57 10.75 -7.45 -4.39
CA TYR A 57 9.80 -6.35 -4.26
C TYR A 57 10.49 -4.98 -4.30
N PRO A 58 9.92 -3.97 -5.00
CA PRO A 58 10.36 -2.59 -4.86
C PRO A 58 10.24 -2.11 -3.41
N TYR A 59 11.16 -1.25 -2.95
CA TYR A 59 11.11 -0.71 -1.59
C TYR A 59 9.82 0.08 -1.34
N LYS A 60 9.32 0.76 -2.38
CA LYS A 60 8.03 1.43 -2.35
C LYS A 60 6.86 0.50 -1.99
N THR A 61 6.86 -0.73 -2.50
CA THR A 61 5.81 -1.73 -2.18
C THR A 61 5.87 -2.12 -0.70
N ILE A 62 7.09 -2.25 -0.16
CA ILE A 62 7.30 -2.54 1.26
C ILE A 62 6.78 -1.38 2.11
N LEU A 63 7.11 -0.13 1.74
CA LEU A 63 6.59 1.07 2.40
C LEU A 63 5.06 1.09 2.41
N TYR A 64 4.41 0.87 1.27
CA TYR A 64 2.95 0.80 1.19
C TYR A 64 2.38 -0.30 2.07
N THR A 65 3.05 -1.44 2.15
CA THR A 65 2.62 -2.54 3.03
C THR A 65 2.68 -2.11 4.50
N PHE A 66 3.74 -1.41 4.92
CA PHE A 66 3.83 -0.83 6.26
C PHE A 66 2.75 0.22 6.53
N GLN A 67 2.43 1.06 5.55
CA GLN A 67 1.37 2.08 5.66
C GLN A 67 -0.01 1.46 5.83
N ILE A 68 -0.38 0.53 4.95
CA ILE A 68 -1.66 -0.18 5.00
C ILE A 68 -1.77 -1.00 6.28
N CYS A 69 -0.70 -1.69 6.67
CA CYS A 69 -0.70 -2.52 7.88
C CYS A 69 -0.51 -1.73 9.17
N ARG A 70 -0.29 -0.41 9.15
CA ARG A 70 0.02 0.37 10.37
C ARG A 70 -1.04 0.19 11.47
N PRO A 71 -2.35 0.31 11.22
CA PRO A 71 -3.35 0.11 12.28
C PRO A 71 -3.28 -1.30 12.87
N LYS A 72 -3.09 -2.31 12.02
CA LYS A 72 -2.95 -3.72 12.41
C LYS A 72 -1.69 -3.96 13.24
N ILE A 73 -0.58 -3.35 12.84
CA ILE A 73 0.70 -3.40 13.57
C ILE A 73 0.52 -2.77 14.96
N LEU A 74 0.02 -1.54 15.04
CA LEU A 74 -0.14 -0.83 16.31
C LEU A 74 -1.09 -1.56 17.26
N ALA A 75 -2.22 -2.06 16.74
CA ALA A 75 -3.15 -2.87 17.51
C ALA A 75 -2.47 -4.14 18.05
N ALA A 76 -1.72 -4.85 17.22
CA ALA A 76 -1.03 -6.07 17.61
C ALA A 76 0.10 -5.84 18.63
N LEU A 77 0.70 -4.65 18.65
CA LEU A 77 1.70 -4.24 19.63
C LEU A 77 1.07 -3.82 20.98
N SER A 78 -0.11 -3.19 20.96
CA SER A 78 -0.73 -2.58 22.15
C SER A 78 -1.05 -3.56 23.29
N GLY A 79 -1.21 -4.86 22.99
CA GLY A 79 -1.52 -5.90 23.97
C GLY A 79 -0.37 -6.87 24.25
N LYS A 80 0.87 -6.54 23.86
CA LYS A 80 2.01 -7.46 23.96
C LYS A 80 3.24 -6.80 24.56
N THR A 81 3.85 -7.49 25.51
CA THR A 81 5.20 -7.21 25.98
C THR A 81 6.20 -8.02 25.18
N PHE A 82 7.31 -7.40 24.79
CA PHE A 82 8.41 -8.08 24.08
C PHE A 82 9.64 -8.07 24.97
N GLU A 83 10.37 -9.18 25.03
CA GLU A 83 11.58 -9.29 25.85
C GLU A 83 12.74 -8.51 25.23
N SER A 84 12.70 -8.30 23.92
CA SER A 84 13.70 -7.52 23.18
C SER A 84 13.09 -6.80 21.99
N GLU A 85 13.79 -5.77 21.55
CA GLU A 85 13.49 -5.07 20.30
C GLU A 85 13.54 -6.01 19.09
N ALA A 86 14.46 -6.97 19.09
CA ALA A 86 14.58 -7.96 18.02
C ALA A 86 13.29 -8.80 17.89
N GLN A 87 12.70 -9.24 19.00
CA GLN A 87 11.41 -9.95 18.98
C GLN A 87 10.28 -9.07 18.46
N LYS A 88 10.21 -7.81 18.93
CA LYS A 88 9.21 -6.83 18.46
C LYS A 88 9.29 -6.64 16.94
N ILE A 89 10.50 -6.43 16.42
CA ILE A 89 10.75 -6.23 14.98
C ILE A 89 10.43 -7.48 14.18
N ASN A 90 10.83 -8.67 14.65
CA ASN A 90 10.48 -9.93 13.98
C ASN A 90 8.95 -10.08 13.86
N TYR A 91 8.21 -9.73 14.90
CA TYR A 91 6.75 -9.80 14.91
C TYR A 91 6.13 -8.82 13.90
N ILE A 92 6.60 -7.57 13.89
CA ILE A 92 6.16 -6.55 12.91
C ILE A 92 6.44 -7.02 11.48
N CYS A 93 7.67 -7.49 11.21
CA CYS A 93 8.05 -7.99 9.89
C CYS A 93 7.24 -9.20 9.46
N ALA A 94 6.80 -10.07 10.38
CA ALA A 94 5.91 -11.18 10.06
C ALA A 94 4.54 -10.71 9.59
N ILE A 95 3.96 -9.68 10.24
CA ILE A 95 2.72 -9.06 9.78
C ILE A 95 2.91 -8.53 8.36
N VAL A 96 3.95 -7.74 8.12
CA VAL A 96 4.22 -7.16 6.78
C VAL A 96 4.43 -8.25 5.73
N LYS A 97 5.23 -9.27 6.03
CA LYS A 97 5.51 -10.39 5.13
C LYS A 97 4.23 -11.15 4.74
N ASN A 98 3.27 -11.29 5.65
CA ASN A 98 2.02 -11.97 5.36
C ASN A 98 1.08 -11.17 4.43
N ASN A 99 1.26 -9.85 4.32
CA ASN A 99 0.37 -8.98 3.52
C ASN A 99 1.05 -8.43 2.26
N ILE A 100 2.38 -8.57 2.10
CA ILE A 100 3.13 -7.95 1.00
C ILE A 100 2.70 -8.43 -0.40
N ASN A 101 2.32 -9.70 -0.55
CA ASN A 101 1.83 -10.23 -1.83
C ASN A 101 0.54 -9.56 -2.28
N GLU A 102 -0.40 -9.38 -1.34
CA GLU A 102 -1.68 -8.73 -1.63
C GLU A 102 -1.47 -7.26 -2.01
N VAL A 103 -0.60 -6.56 -1.28
CA VAL A 103 -0.25 -5.16 -1.57
C VAL A 103 0.45 -5.03 -2.91
N TYR A 104 1.36 -5.94 -3.24
CA TYR A 104 2.02 -5.97 -4.55
C TYR A 104 1.00 -6.10 -5.70
N GLU A 105 0.05 -7.03 -5.57
CA GLU A 105 -1.03 -7.17 -6.55
C GLU A 105 -1.94 -5.93 -6.62
N MET A 106 -2.17 -5.25 -5.49
CA MET A 106 -2.91 -3.99 -5.44
C MET A 106 -2.20 -2.87 -6.21
N VAL A 107 -0.88 -2.71 -6.00
CA VAL A 107 -0.05 -1.73 -6.72
C VAL A 107 -0.08 -2.00 -8.22
N LYS A 108 0.11 -3.26 -8.61
CA LYS A 108 0.06 -3.67 -10.03
C LYS A 108 -1.30 -3.42 -10.68
N ARG A 109 -2.41 -3.64 -9.96
CA ARG A 109 -3.75 -3.33 -10.46
C ARG A 109 -3.96 -1.83 -10.61
N LYS A 110 -3.43 -1.03 -9.67
CA LYS A 110 -3.48 0.42 -9.73
C LYS A 110 -2.73 0.95 -10.96
N GLU A 111 -1.49 0.51 -11.17
CA GLU A 111 -0.69 0.92 -12.34
C GLU A 111 -1.40 0.60 -13.65
N LYS A 112 -1.95 -0.62 -13.79
CA LYS A 112 -2.75 -1.00 -14.98
C LYS A 112 -4.01 -0.16 -15.17
N ASN A 113 -4.66 0.25 -14.09
CA ASN A 113 -5.85 1.10 -14.19
C ASN A 113 -5.47 2.52 -14.57
N ASP A 114 -4.38 3.05 -14.03
CA ASP A 114 -3.85 4.38 -14.36
C ASP A 114 -3.45 4.44 -15.85
N GLU A 115 -2.80 3.39 -16.37
CA GLU A 115 -2.50 3.25 -17.80
C GLU A 115 -3.76 3.21 -18.67
N LYS A 116 -4.80 2.49 -18.25
CA LYS A 116 -6.08 2.45 -18.99
C LYS A 116 -6.77 3.80 -19.01
N VAL A 117 -6.74 4.54 -17.90
CA VAL A 117 -7.31 5.89 -17.81
C VAL A 117 -6.53 6.86 -18.70
N ALA A 118 -5.20 6.78 -18.71
CA ALA A 118 -4.37 7.63 -19.57
C ALA A 118 -4.62 7.37 -21.07
N ASN A 119 -4.89 6.13 -21.45
CA ASN A 119 -5.15 5.73 -22.84
C ASN A 119 -6.65 5.75 -23.22
N MET A 120 -7.54 6.14 -22.30
CA MET A 120 -8.98 6.23 -22.59
C MET A 120 -9.25 7.42 -23.51
N ASP A 121 -9.87 7.14 -24.65
CA ASP A 121 -10.23 8.17 -25.62
C ASP A 121 -11.45 8.95 -25.11
N THR A 122 -11.21 10.11 -24.50
CA THR A 122 -12.25 10.95 -23.91
C THR A 122 -13.12 11.67 -24.95
N ASP A 123 -12.76 11.59 -26.24
CA ASP A 123 -13.54 12.20 -27.33
C ASP A 123 -14.93 11.58 -27.51
N ILE A 124 -15.15 10.35 -27.03
CA ILE A 124 -16.49 9.73 -27.01
C ILE A 124 -17.41 10.41 -25.97
N LEU A 125 -16.86 10.99 -24.90
CA LEU A 125 -17.62 11.70 -23.86
C LEU A 125 -17.95 13.15 -24.24
N THR A 126 -17.22 13.73 -25.20
CA THR A 126 -17.42 15.12 -25.66
C THR A 126 -18.43 15.24 -26.81
N HIS A 127 -19.00 14.12 -27.30
CA HIS A 127 -20.18 14.16 -28.15
C HIS A 127 -21.39 14.72 -27.38
N LYS A 128 -21.52 16.05 -27.40
CA LYS A 128 -22.67 16.88 -26.96
C LYS A 128 -23.96 16.60 -27.75
N SER A 129 -24.31 15.35 -27.99
CA SER A 129 -25.50 14.97 -28.76
C SER A 129 -26.07 13.59 -28.41
N ALA A 130 -25.73 13.03 -27.24
CA ALA A 130 -26.53 11.95 -26.68
C ALA A 130 -27.78 12.53 -26.02
N HIS A 131 -28.81 12.84 -26.82
CA HIS A 131 -30.13 13.18 -26.27
C HIS A 131 -30.65 11.99 -25.46
N TYR A 132 -30.78 12.17 -24.15
CA TYR A 132 -31.43 11.19 -23.28
C TYR A 132 -32.88 11.00 -23.73
N ARG A 133 -33.19 9.89 -24.40
CA ARG A 133 -34.57 9.48 -24.71
C ARG A 133 -35.08 8.61 -23.59
N THR A 134 -36.00 9.13 -22.79
CA THR A 134 -36.79 8.33 -21.84
C THR A 134 -37.56 7.25 -22.60
N LYS A 135 -37.41 5.99 -22.19
CA LYS A 135 -38.14 4.84 -22.79
C LYS A 135 -39.61 4.79 -22.37
N THR A 136 -40.00 5.57 -21.37
CA THR A 136 -41.34 5.63 -20.80
C THR A 136 -42.08 6.85 -21.35
N LYS A 137 -43.27 6.63 -21.91
CA LYS A 137 -44.23 7.73 -22.14
C LYS A 137 -44.57 8.35 -20.78
N GLU A 138 -44.50 9.67 -20.68
CA GLU A 138 -45.06 10.38 -19.53
C GLU A 138 -46.55 10.02 -19.41
N LEU A 139 -46.90 9.26 -18.37
CA LEU A 139 -48.28 9.11 -17.95
C LEU A 139 -48.67 10.42 -17.27
N LYS A 140 -49.26 11.34 -18.03
CA LYS A 140 -49.95 12.51 -17.47
C LYS A 140 -51.14 12.01 -16.65
N ASN A 141 -50.92 11.74 -15.37
CA ASN A 141 -51.97 11.36 -14.45
C ASN A 141 -52.59 12.64 -13.89
N ASP A 142 -53.73 13.05 -14.45
CA ASP A 142 -54.43 14.28 -14.05
C ASP A 142 -54.81 14.30 -12.55
N LYS A 143 -54.86 13.14 -11.87
CA LYS A 143 -55.12 13.07 -10.42
C LYS A 143 -53.99 13.63 -9.55
N LEU A 144 -52.76 13.72 -10.07
CA LEU A 144 -51.60 14.25 -9.33
C LEU A 144 -51.43 15.77 -9.49
N LYS A 145 -52.23 16.43 -10.34
CA LYS A 145 -52.16 17.89 -10.54
C LYS A 145 -52.67 18.71 -9.35
N ASN A 146 -53.47 18.12 -8.47
CA ASN A 146 -54.08 18.80 -7.32
C ASN A 146 -53.34 18.53 -6.00
N LEU A 147 -52.10 18.01 -6.05
CA LEU A 147 -51.29 17.70 -4.88
C LEU A 147 -50.21 18.76 -4.58
N TRP A 148 -50.31 19.93 -5.20
CA TRP A 148 -49.56 21.15 -4.87
C TRP A 148 -50.48 22.36 -4.90
#